data_AF-A0A935VFD7-F1
#
_entry.id   AF-A0A935VFD7-F1
#
_cell.length_a   1.000
_cell.length_b   1.000
_cell.length_c   1.000
_cell.angle_alpha   90.00
_cell.angle_beta   90.00
_cell.angle_gamma   90.00
#
_symmetry.space_group_name_H-M   'P 1'
#
loop_
_entity.id
_entity.type
_entity.pdbx_description
1 polymer ?
#
loop_
_entity_poly.entity_id
_entity_poly.type
_entity_poly.pdbx_seq_one_letter_code
_entity_poly.pdbx_strand_id
1 'polypeptide(L)'
;MNEFKVGDKVIIDVNADFSIFPNGNRTMSKWLGKEAIVTSVRMPTNCRYPIARLDIDEGWWNWNILWLKKANPLSDILTDQEIEELKYLNNGQI
;
A
#
# COMPACT_ATOMS: atom_id res chain seq x y z
N MET A 1 -9.11 10.48 6.21
CA MET A 1 -7.80 9.95 5.78
C MET A 1 -8.04 8.61 5.10
N ASN A 2 -8.04 8.57 3.77
CA ASN A 2 -7.94 7.33 3.00
C ASN A 2 -6.52 7.31 2.41
N GLU A 3 -5.55 6.78 3.15
CA GLU A 3 -4.14 6.76 2.69
C GLU A 3 -3.92 5.91 1.44
N PHE A 4 -4.80 4.92 1.20
CA PHE A 4 -4.73 4.02 0.07
C PHE A 4 -6.03 4.01 -0.73
N LYS A 5 -5.90 3.94 -2.05
CA LYS A 5 -6.96 3.82 -3.06
C LYS A 5 -6.66 2.66 -4.01
N VAL A 6 -7.70 2.19 -4.71
CA VAL A 6 -7.55 1.16 -5.74
C VAL A 6 -6.57 1.63 -6.82
N GLY A 7 -5.67 0.74 -7.24
CA GLY A 7 -4.61 1.03 -8.20
C GLY A 7 -3.29 1.50 -7.58
N ASP A 8 -3.27 1.79 -6.28
CA ASP A 8 -2.01 2.15 -5.63
C ASP A 8 -1.04 0.97 -5.59
N LYS A 9 0.22 1.24 -5.92
CA LYS A 9 1.33 0.34 -5.67
C LYS A 9 1.80 0.49 -4.23
N VAL A 10 1.92 -0.63 -3.52
CA VAL A 10 2.29 -0.66 -2.11
C VAL A 10 3.36 -1.71 -1.84
N ILE A 11 4.13 -1.52 -0.78
CA ILE A 11 5.05 -2.50 -0.20
C ILE A 11 4.44 -3.00 1.11
N ILE A 12 4.46 -4.31 1.32
CA ILE A 12 4.03 -4.91 2.57
C ILE A 12 5.15 -4.77 3.61
N ASP A 13 4.87 -4.17 4.77
CA ASP A 13 5.86 -3.89 5.79
C ASP A 13 6.48 -5.19 6.34
N VAL A 14 7.80 -5.27 6.35
CA VAL A 14 8.57 -6.42 6.89
C VAL A 14 8.36 -6.62 8.40
N ASN A 15 7.89 -5.59 9.09
CA ASN A 15 7.61 -5.63 10.53
C ASN A 15 6.12 -5.87 10.86
N ALA A 16 5.31 -6.32 9.90
CA ALA A 16 3.90 -6.60 10.13
C ALA A 16 3.72 -7.65 11.24
N ASP A 17 3.01 -7.28 12.31
CA ASP A 17 2.75 -8.15 13.46
C ASP A 17 1.47 -8.96 13.26
N PHE A 18 1.60 -10.25 12.93
CA PHE A 18 0.44 -11.12 12.74
C PHE A 18 -0.24 -11.55 14.05
N SER A 19 0.34 -11.29 15.23
CA SER A 19 -0.27 -11.67 16.51
C SER A 19 -1.62 -10.99 16.77
N ILE A 20 -1.81 -9.80 16.20
CA ILE A 20 -3.06 -9.04 16.31
C ILE A 20 -4.15 -9.50 15.33
N PHE A 21 -3.85 -10.46 14.44
CA PHE A 21 -4.83 -11.08 13.53
C PHE A 21 -4.69 -12.62 13.54
N PRO A 22 -5.55 -13.36 14.26
CA PRO A 22 -5.41 -14.81 14.43
C PRO A 22 -5.54 -15.63 13.14
N ASN A 23 -6.00 -15.00 12.04
CA ASN A 23 -6.08 -15.61 10.71
C ASN A 23 -4.91 -15.24 9.79
N GLY A 24 -3.91 -14.49 10.30
CA GLY A 24 -2.64 -14.24 9.64
C GLY A 24 -1.88 -15.56 9.49
N ASN A 25 -2.18 -16.31 8.44
CA ASN A 25 -1.55 -17.59 8.18
C ASN A 25 -0.03 -17.38 8.01
N ARG A 26 0.80 -18.29 8.54
CA ARG A 26 2.24 -18.41 8.22
C ARG A 26 2.53 -18.21 6.73
N THR A 27 1.61 -18.65 5.86
CA THR A 27 1.68 -18.47 4.39
C THR A 27 1.73 -17.02 3.93
N MET A 28 1.25 -16.04 4.70
CA MET A 28 1.31 -14.61 4.34
C MET A 28 2.68 -13.98 4.58
N SER A 29 3.47 -14.53 5.50
CA SER A 29 4.80 -14.00 5.84
C SER A 29 5.78 -13.99 4.66
N LYS A 30 5.60 -14.88 3.67
CA LYS A 30 6.43 -14.92 2.46
C LYS A 30 6.26 -13.69 1.55
N TRP A 31 5.22 -12.89 1.77
CA TRP A 31 4.91 -11.69 1.01
C TRP A 31 5.40 -10.40 1.68
N LEU A 32 5.95 -10.47 2.89
CA LEU A 32 6.58 -9.34 3.55
C LEU A 32 7.70 -8.75 2.66
N GLY A 33 7.74 -7.43 2.53
CA GLY A 33 8.68 -6.71 1.69
C GLY A 33 8.39 -6.78 0.18
N LYS A 34 7.32 -7.48 -0.25
CA LYS A 34 6.94 -7.53 -1.66
C LYS A 34 6.07 -6.34 -2.05
N GLU A 35 6.21 -5.95 -3.31
CA GLU A 35 5.29 -5.00 -3.95
C GLU A 35 3.97 -5.67 -4.31
N ALA A 36 2.89 -4.90 -4.24
CA ALA A 36 1.55 -5.34 -4.54
C ALA A 36 0.68 -4.18 -5.06
N ILE A 37 -0.48 -4.50 -5.63
CA ILE A 37 -1.46 -3.50 -6.07
C ILE A 37 -2.71 -3.57 -5.20
N VAL A 38 -3.19 -2.43 -4.73
CA VAL A 38 -4.46 -2.33 -4.01
C VAL A 38 -5.62 -2.54 -4.98
N THR A 39 -6.45 -3.55 -4.75
CA THR A 39 -7.62 -3.88 -5.58
C THR A 39 -8.94 -3.52 -4.91
N SER A 40 -8.98 -3.40 -3.58
CA SER A 40 -10.13 -2.87 -2.85
C SER A 40 -9.70 -2.35 -1.48
N VAL A 41 -10.46 -1.41 -0.92
CA VAL A 41 -10.30 -0.96 0.47
C VAL A 41 -11.67 -1.00 1.13
N ARG A 42 -11.77 -1.59 2.31
CA ARG A 42 -13.03 -1.68 3.07
C ARG A 42 -12.79 -1.50 4.56
N MET A 43 -13.82 -1.04 5.27
CA MET A 43 -13.84 -1.00 6.74
C MET A 43 -14.77 -2.11 7.25
N PRO A 44 -14.25 -3.25 7.73
CA PRO A 44 -15.08 -4.28 8.34
C PRO A 44 -15.73 -3.77 9.62
N THR A 45 -16.97 -4.19 9.88
CA THR A 45 -17.76 -3.74 11.04
C THR A 45 -17.14 -4.07 12.40
N ASN A 46 -16.27 -5.09 12.45
CA ASN A 46 -15.64 -5.60 13.66
C ASN A 46 -14.11 -5.36 13.70
N CYS A 47 -13.59 -4.48 12.84
CA CYS A 47 -12.16 -4.17 12.79
C CYS A 47 -11.91 -2.72 13.19
N ARG A 48 -10.82 -2.49 13.93
CA ARG A 48 -10.40 -1.13 14.32
C ARG A 48 -9.83 -0.32 13.15
N TYR A 49 -9.33 -1.01 12.12
CA TYR A 49 -8.63 -0.39 10.99
C TYR A 49 -9.17 -0.92 9.66
N PRO A 50 -9.10 -0.10 8.59
CA PRO A 50 -9.43 -0.55 7.24
C PRO A 50 -8.53 -1.70 6.77
N ILE A 51 -9.08 -2.49 5.86
CA ILE A 51 -8.41 -3.60 5.22
C ILE A 51 -8.34 -3.33 3.72
N ALA A 52 -7.15 -3.46 3.15
CA ALA A 52 -6.94 -3.48 1.71
C ALA A 52 -6.89 -4.91 1.19
N ARG A 53 -7.52 -5.18 0.04
CA ARG A 53 -7.21 -6.38 -0.75
C ARG A 53 -6.06 -6.03 -1.68
N LEU A 54 -5.05 -6.89 -1.70
CA LEU A 54 -3.88 -6.73 -2.54
C LEU A 54 -3.84 -7.84 -3.58
N ASP A 55 -3.44 -7.48 -4.80
CA ASP A 55 -2.99 -8.42 -5.83
C ASP A 55 -1.47 -8.62 -5.67
N ILE A 56 -1.06 -9.87 -5.40
CA ILE A 56 0.35 -10.25 -5.15
C ILE A 56 0.64 -11.52 -5.94
N ASP A 57 1.48 -11.48 -6.98
CA ASP A 57 1.92 -12.70 -7.68
C ASP A 57 0.74 -13.60 -8.11
N GLU A 58 -0.26 -13.02 -8.77
CA GLU A 58 -1.47 -13.68 -9.30
C GLU A 58 -2.47 -14.23 -8.26
N GLY A 59 -2.34 -13.82 -6.99
CA GLY A 59 -3.32 -14.12 -5.93
C GLY A 59 -3.84 -12.89 -5.20
N TRP A 60 -4.85 -13.07 -4.35
CA TRP A 60 -5.41 -11.98 -3.54
C TRP A 60 -5.39 -12.26 -2.04
N TRP A 61 -4.87 -11.30 -1.27
CA TRP A 61 -4.86 -11.35 0.19
C TRP A 61 -5.37 -10.04 0.78
N ASN A 62 -5.98 -10.15 1.96
CA ASN A 62 -6.46 -9.00 2.72
C ASN A 62 -5.40 -8.59 3.75
N TRP A 63 -5.03 -7.32 3.75
CA TRP A 63 -3.99 -6.75 4.62
C TRP A 63 -4.53 -5.55 5.39
N ASN A 64 -4.11 -5.40 6.64
CA ASN A 64 -4.35 -4.17 7.38
C ASN A 64 -3.60 -3.02 6.70
N ILE A 65 -4.26 -1.88 6.51
CA ILE A 65 -3.61 -0.72 5.87
C ILE A 65 -2.38 -0.21 6.63
N LEU A 66 -2.30 -0.46 7.94
CA LEU A 66 -1.15 -0.08 8.77
C LEU A 66 0.13 -0.88 8.45
N TRP A 67 0.00 -1.98 7.71
CA TRP A 67 1.13 -2.81 7.27
C TRP A 67 1.52 -2.52 5.83
N LEU A 68 1.02 -1.43 5.25
CA LEU A 68 1.30 -1.05 3.88
C LEU A 68 2.06 0.26 3.85
N LYS A 69 3.02 0.34 2.94
CA LYS A 69 3.75 1.56 2.58
C LYS A 69 3.52 1.83 1.11
N LYS A 70 3.46 3.09 0.68
CA LYS A 70 3.41 3.39 -0.76
C LYS A 70 4.70 2.94 -1.42
N ALA A 71 4.60 2.21 -2.53
CA ALA A 71 5.77 1.92 -3.35
C ALA A 71 6.05 3.18 -4.19
N ASN A 72 7.07 3.93 -3.80
CA ASN A 72 7.46 5.23 -4.36
C ASN A 72 6.37 6.30 -4.37
N PRO A 73 6.09 6.96 -3.24
CA PRO A 73 5.66 8.34 -3.34
C PRO A 73 6.89 9.15 -3.80
N LEU A 74 6.75 9.97 -4.84
CA LEU A 74 7.83 10.85 -5.29
C LEU A 74 8.44 11.66 -4.14
N SER A 75 7.66 11.91 -3.07
CA SER A 75 8.07 12.56 -1.82
C SER A 75 9.12 11.83 -0.99
N ASP A 76 9.38 10.54 -1.23
CA ASP A 76 10.43 9.80 -0.52
C ASP A 76 11.80 9.93 -1.21
N ILE A 77 11.82 10.41 -2.45
CA ILE A 77 13.02 10.52 -3.29
C ILE A 77 13.29 11.99 -3.67
N LEU A 78 12.22 12.75 -3.85
CA LEU A 78 12.22 14.13 -4.31
C LEU A 78 11.64 15.01 -3.21
N THR A 79 12.25 16.17 -3.05
CA THR A 79 11.71 17.27 -2.26
C THR A 79 10.40 17.77 -2.88
N ASP A 80 9.56 18.43 -2.08
CA ASP A 80 8.31 19.04 -2.56
C ASP A 80 8.55 20.01 -3.74
N GLN A 81 9.70 20.67 -3.77
CA GLN A 81 10.09 21.55 -4.87
C GLN A 81 10.35 20.78 -6.18
N GLU A 82 11.11 19.69 -6.12
CA GLU A 82 11.38 18.83 -7.29
C GLU A 82 10.11 18.19 -7.84
N ILE A 83 9.14 17.88 -6.97
CA ILE A 83 7.82 17.38 -7.39
C ILE A 83 7.02 18.45 -8.14
N GLU A 84 7.02 19.70 -7.66
CA GLU A 84 6.35 20.81 -8.35
C GLU A 84 7.00 21.14 -9.71
N GLU A 85 8.33 21.10 -9.79
CA GLU A 85 9.07 21.28 -11.05
C GLU A 85 8.70 20.20 -12.08
N LEU A 86 8.61 18.93 -11.69
CA LEU A 86 8.16 17.85 -12.58
C LEU A 86 6.72 18.03 -13.06
N LYS A 87 5.81 18.49 -12.19
CA LYS A 87 4.41 18.78 -12.60
C LYS A 87 4.36 19.89 -13.64
N TYR A 88 5.19 20.92 -13.50
CA TYR A 88 5.27 22.02 -14.45
C TYR A 88 5.81 21.55 -15.81
N LEU A 89 6.86 20.74 -15.82
CA LEU A 89 7.45 20.18 -17.05
C LEU A 89 6.48 19.27 -17.83
N ASN A 90 5.72 18.43 -17.13
CA ASN A 90 4.75 17.54 -17.78
C ASN A 90 3.52 18.27 -18.34
N ASN A 91 3.11 19.37 -17.71
CA ASN A 91 1.97 20.17 -18.16
C ASN A 91 2.36 21.28 -19.16
N GLY A 92 3.67 21.48 -19.38
CA GLY A 92 4.24 22.55 -20.22
C GLY A 92 4.71 22.10 -21.61
N GLN A 93 4.42 20.88 -22.04
CA GLN A 93 4.70 20.46 -23.42
C GLN A 93 3.65 21.03 -24.39
N ILE A 94 3.98 22.17 -24.99
CA ILE A 94 3.37 22.73 -26.21
C ILE A 94 3.95 21.98 -27.43
#